data_AF-A0A2J0LVZ8-F1
#
_entry.id   AF-A0A2J0LVZ8-F1
#
_cell.length_a   1.000
_cell.length_b   1.000
_cell.length_c   1.000
_cell.angle_alpha   90.00
_cell.angle_beta   90.00
_cell.angle_gamma   90.00
#
_symmetry.space_group_name_H-M   'P 1'
#
loop_
_entity.id
_entity.type
_entity.pdbx_description
1 polymer ?
#
loop_
_entity_poly.entity_id
_entity_poly.type
_entity_poly.pdbx_seq_one_letter_code
_entity_poly.pdbx_strand_id
1 'polypeptide(L)'
;MEKLDGIVLNQIANTVLQPERLQSLMTELRMKIQSGKNSRQEVISELERQLKNTEDRQNRLLDAIESGTVELDEITHRRSQQNKTAREVLLIKMAETRSTPMPAEIEYLKPSQVDLFGKALRSKLLAKDSSLAKSYIRILLDEVLVEDDTAMIKGSYAGLANAMHQMKIG
;
A
#
# COMPACT_ATOMS: atom_id res chain seq x y z
N MET A 1 23.25 -18.68 22.96
CA MET A 1 22.20 -18.03 22.15
C MET A 1 22.69 -16.73 21.47
N GLU A 2 23.61 -15.94 22.05
CA GLU A 2 24.19 -14.75 21.38
C GLU A 2 24.96 -15.03 20.08
N LYS A 3 25.66 -16.17 19.97
CA LYS A 3 26.44 -16.49 18.77
C LYS A 3 25.57 -16.79 17.54
N LEU A 4 24.40 -17.40 17.74
CA LEU A 4 23.47 -17.73 16.65
C LEU A 4 22.82 -16.44 16.12
N ASP A 5 22.40 -15.55 17.02
CA ASP A 5 21.89 -14.22 16.68
C ASP A 5 22.92 -13.42 15.87
N GLY A 6 24.19 -13.43 16.29
CA GLY A 6 25.27 -12.74 15.56
C GLY A 6 25.55 -13.30 14.16
N ILE A 7 25.45 -14.62 13.97
CA ILE A 7 25.65 -15.25 12.65
C ILE A 7 24.49 -14.91 11.72
N VAL A 8 23.25 -15.01 12.20
CA VAL A 8 22.05 -14.66 11.43
C VAL A 8 22.06 -13.17 11.07
N LEU A 9 22.42 -12.29 12.01
CA LEU A 9 22.55 -10.86 11.77
C LEU A 9 23.60 -10.53 10.71
N ASN A 10 24.77 -11.16 10.78
CA ASN A 10 25.81 -10.99 9.77
C ASN A 10 25.37 -11.50 8.40
N GLN A 11 24.69 -12.65 8.35
CA GLN A 11 24.19 -13.20 7.11
C GLN A 11 23.14 -12.29 6.48
N ILE A 12 22.20 -11.76 7.27
CA ILE A 12 21.19 -10.79 6.80
C ILE A 12 21.87 -9.52 6.27
N ALA A 13 22.85 -8.97 6.99
CA ALA A 13 23.59 -7.79 6.57
C ALA A 13 24.36 -8.03 5.25
N ASN A 14 24.93 -9.22 5.09
CA ASN A 14 25.75 -9.58 3.95
C ASN A 14 24.98 -10.14 2.76
N THR A 15 23.68 -10.45 2.88
CA THR A 15 22.85 -10.95 1.77
C THR A 15 21.76 -9.97 1.40
N VAL A 16 20.85 -9.67 2.32
CA VAL A 16 19.66 -8.83 2.07
C VAL A 16 20.03 -7.36 1.95
N LEU A 17 21.03 -6.91 2.70
CA LEU A 17 21.44 -5.50 2.75
C LEU A 17 22.62 -5.16 1.85
N GLN A 18 22.95 -6.00 0.87
CA GLN A 18 23.91 -5.63 -0.16
C GLN A 18 23.38 -4.43 -0.97
N PRO A 19 24.23 -3.43 -1.26
CA PRO A 19 23.81 -2.22 -1.98
C PRO A 19 23.06 -2.53 -3.28
N GLU A 20 23.54 -3.50 -4.05
CA GLU A 20 22.98 -3.92 -5.33
C GLU A 20 21.59 -4.54 -5.15
N ARG A 21 21.45 -5.44 -4.16
CA ARG A 21 20.16 -6.07 -3.84
C ARG A 21 19.15 -5.06 -3.33
N LEU A 22 19.59 -4.13 -2.48
CA LEU A 22 18.76 -3.09 -1.91
C LEU A 22 18.26 -2.13 -3.00
N GLN A 23 19.10 -1.76 -3.97
CA GLN A 23 18.68 -0.96 -5.13
C GLN A 23 17.61 -1.67 -5.97
N SER A 24 17.75 -2.98 -6.20
CA SER A 24 16.74 -3.79 -6.90
C SER A 24 15.42 -3.80 -6.12
N LEU A 25 15.45 -4.07 -4.81
CA LEU A 25 14.25 -4.05 -3.95
C LEU A 25 13.59 -2.66 -3.91
N MET A 26 14.37 -1.58 -3.87
CA MET A 26 13.85 -0.21 -3.96
C MET A 26 13.16 0.07 -5.28
N THR A 27 13.72 -0.41 -6.38
CA THR A 27 13.14 -0.24 -7.72
C THR A 27 11.81 -0.98 -7.81
N GLU A 28 11.74 -2.22 -7.33
CA GLU A 28 10.50 -2.99 -7.27
C GLU A 28 9.46 -2.36 -6.34
N LEU A 29 9.85 -1.88 -5.16
CA LEU A 29 8.99 -1.17 -4.23
C LEU A 29 8.34 0.05 -4.91
N ARG A 30 9.15 0.83 -5.64
CA ARG A 30 8.66 1.99 -6.39
C ARG A 30 7.64 1.61 -7.46
N MET A 31 7.94 0.57 -8.25
CA MET A 31 7.02 0.07 -9.27
C MET A 31 5.68 -0.37 -8.65
N LYS A 32 5.72 -1.05 -7.49
CA LYS A 32 4.52 -1.45 -6.76
C LYS A 32 3.72 -0.26 -6.22
N ILE A 33 4.38 0.75 -5.67
CA ILE A 33 3.70 1.97 -5.19
C ILE A 33 3.05 2.71 -6.36
N GLN A 34 3.77 2.89 -7.47
CA GLN A 34 3.25 3.60 -8.64
C GLN A 34 2.08 2.86 -9.29
N SER A 35 2.20 1.54 -9.49
CA SER A 35 1.12 0.72 -10.02
C SER A 35 -0.10 0.72 -9.10
N GLY A 36 0.10 0.65 -7.78
CA GLY A 36 -0.98 0.76 -6.79
C GLY A 36 -1.70 2.12 -6.84
N LYS A 37 -0.96 3.22 -6.99
CA LYS A 37 -1.54 4.57 -7.17
C LYS A 37 -2.36 4.66 -8.45
N ASN A 38 -1.80 4.20 -9.57
CA ASN A 38 -2.49 4.22 -10.87
C ASN A 38 -3.79 3.39 -10.80
N SER A 39 -3.71 2.16 -10.27
CA SER A 39 -4.87 1.28 -10.12
C SER A 39 -5.95 1.89 -9.21
N ARG A 40 -5.56 2.53 -8.09
CA ARG A 40 -6.54 3.22 -7.23
C ARG A 40 -7.20 4.38 -7.97
N GLN A 41 -6.43 5.17 -8.70
CA GLN A 41 -6.95 6.30 -9.46
C GLN A 41 -7.96 5.83 -10.52
N GLU A 42 -7.65 4.75 -11.24
CA GLU A 42 -8.56 4.11 -12.20
C GLU A 42 -9.87 3.66 -11.52
N VAL A 43 -9.78 3.01 -10.36
CA VAL A 43 -10.98 2.59 -9.59
C VAL A 43 -11.80 3.79 -9.15
N ILE A 44 -11.18 4.87 -8.65
CA ILE A 44 -11.88 6.08 -8.25
C ILE A 44 -12.59 6.72 -9.45
N SER A 45 -11.89 6.87 -10.57
CA SER A 45 -12.47 7.44 -11.79
C SER A 45 -13.64 6.61 -12.33
N GLU A 46 -13.57 5.28 -12.22
CA GLU A 46 -14.69 4.41 -12.60
C GLU A 46 -15.89 4.57 -11.66
N LEU A 47 -15.66 4.66 -10.34
CA LEU A 47 -16.72 4.91 -9.37
C LEU A 47 -17.39 6.27 -9.58
N GLU A 48 -16.61 7.32 -9.88
CA GLU A 48 -17.13 8.65 -10.23
C GLU A 48 -18.01 8.61 -11.49
N ARG A 49 -17.59 7.85 -12.51
CA ARG A 49 -18.38 7.65 -13.73
C ARG A 49 -19.71 6.95 -13.44
N GLN A 50 -19.69 5.90 -12.61
CA GLN A 50 -20.90 5.17 -12.21
C GLN A 50 -21.83 6.03 -11.36
N LEU A 51 -21.27 6.86 -10.48
CA LEU A 51 -22.02 7.80 -9.65
C LEU A 51 -22.74 8.81 -10.52
N LYS A 52 -22.03 9.47 -11.44
CA LYS A 52 -22.61 10.43 -12.38
C LYS A 52 -23.72 9.81 -13.22
N ASN A 53 -23.50 8.61 -13.75
CA ASN A 53 -24.53 7.90 -14.51
C ASN A 53 -25.78 7.59 -13.68
N THR A 54 -25.62 7.32 -12.39
CA THR A 54 -26.73 7.05 -11.46
C THR A 54 -27.50 8.33 -11.14
N GLU A 55 -26.79 9.43 -10.91
CA GLU A 55 -27.39 10.76 -10.72
C GLU A 55 -28.14 11.24 -11.95
N ASP A 56 -27.58 11.06 -13.16
CA ASP A 56 -28.25 11.39 -14.41
C ASP A 56 -29.54 10.57 -14.62
N ARG A 57 -29.52 9.27 -14.26
CA ARG A 57 -30.73 8.42 -14.31
C ARG A 57 -31.78 8.87 -13.30
N GLN A 58 -31.35 9.29 -12.11
CA GLN A 58 -32.25 9.79 -11.08
C GLN A 58 -32.90 11.10 -11.53
N ASN A 59 -32.13 12.05 -12.05
CA ASN A 59 -32.63 13.32 -12.55
C ASN A 59 -33.61 13.11 -13.71
N ARG A 60 -33.29 12.28 -14.69
CA ARG A 60 -34.20 11.96 -15.80
C ARG A 60 -35.53 11.35 -15.34
N LEU A 61 -35.50 10.50 -14.30
CA LEU A 61 -36.73 9.94 -13.74
C LEU A 61 -37.57 11.03 -13.07
N LEU A 62 -36.94 11.94 -12.34
CA LEU A 62 -37.62 13.08 -11.70
C LEU A 62 -38.20 14.02 -12.76
N ASP A 63 -37.42 14.41 -13.77
CA ASP A 63 -37.87 15.27 -14.88
C ASP A 63 -39.06 14.63 -15.64
N ALA A 64 -39.03 13.31 -15.84
CA ALA A 64 -40.12 12.59 -16.49
C ALA A 64 -41.41 12.57 -15.66
N ILE A 65 -41.29 12.54 -14.33
CA ILE A 65 -42.42 12.65 -13.41
C ILE A 65 -42.95 14.09 -13.39
N GLU A 66 -42.08 15.09 -13.30
CA GLU A 66 -42.43 16.51 -13.26
C GLU A 66 -43.11 16.99 -14.55
N SER A 67 -42.66 16.48 -15.70
CA SER A 67 -43.26 16.76 -17.01
C SER A 67 -44.56 16.00 -17.27
N GLY A 68 -44.96 15.08 -16.39
CA GLY A 68 -46.11 14.20 -16.59
C GLY A 68 -45.92 13.12 -17.66
N THR A 69 -44.69 12.90 -18.13
CA THR A 69 -44.36 11.84 -19.09
C THR A 69 -44.51 10.46 -18.47
N VAL A 70 -44.26 10.35 -17.16
CA VAL A 70 -44.42 9.13 -16.36
C VAL A 70 -45.20 9.47 -15.10
N GLU A 71 -46.16 8.61 -14.73
CA GLU A 71 -46.93 8.79 -13.50
C GLU A 71 -46.13 8.43 -12.25
N LEU A 72 -46.38 9.15 -11.15
CA LEU A 72 -45.88 8.79 -9.83
C LEU A 72 -46.73 7.64 -9.27
N ASP A 73 -46.13 6.45 -9.24
CA ASP A 73 -46.75 5.19 -8.88
C ASP A 73 -45.78 4.31 -8.07
N GLU A 74 -46.18 3.09 -7.74
CA GLU A 74 -45.32 2.18 -6.97
C GLU A 74 -44.04 1.81 -7.73
N ILE A 75 -44.09 1.73 -9.07
CA ILE A 75 -42.95 1.34 -9.91
C ILE A 75 -41.90 2.44 -9.92
N THR A 76 -42.30 3.68 -10.18
CA THR A 76 -41.41 4.85 -10.17
C THR A 76 -40.85 5.11 -8.78
N HIS A 77 -41.66 4.95 -7.73
CA HIS A 77 -41.17 5.03 -6.35
C HIS A 77 -40.09 3.97 -6.07
N ARG A 78 -40.34 2.71 -6.44
CA ARG A 78 -39.36 1.62 -6.29
C ARG A 78 -38.07 1.89 -7.06
N ARG A 79 -38.17 2.38 -8.29
CA ARG A 79 -37.00 2.75 -9.11
C ARG A 79 -36.21 3.92 -8.51
N SER A 80 -36.90 4.92 -7.99
CA SER A 80 -36.26 6.04 -7.28
C SER A 80 -35.46 5.55 -6.07
N GLN A 81 -36.05 4.66 -5.27
CA GLN A 81 -35.38 4.06 -4.12
C GLN A 81 -34.16 3.22 -4.55
N GLN A 82 -34.26 2.44 -5.63
CA GLN A 82 -33.12 1.68 -6.16
C GLN A 82 -31.97 2.58 -6.60
N ASN A 83 -32.27 3.68 -7.30
CA ASN A 83 -31.25 4.67 -7.71
C ASN A 83 -30.59 5.31 -6.50
N LYS A 84 -31.38 5.68 -5.47
CA LYS A 84 -30.86 6.23 -4.21
C LYS A 84 -29.93 5.25 -3.51
N THR A 85 -30.34 4.00 -3.35
CA THR A 85 -29.50 2.96 -2.73
C THR A 85 -28.22 2.72 -3.54
N ALA A 86 -28.31 2.65 -4.88
CA ALA A 86 -27.13 2.51 -5.73
C ALA A 86 -26.15 3.68 -5.54
N ARG A 87 -26.66 4.91 -5.46
CA ARG A 87 -25.86 6.11 -5.18
C ARG A 87 -25.14 6.02 -3.84
N GLU A 88 -25.85 5.64 -2.78
CA GLU A 88 -25.28 5.49 -1.43
C GLU A 88 -24.17 4.43 -1.40
N VAL A 89 -24.39 3.28 -2.04
CA VAL A 89 -23.37 2.21 -2.15
C VAL A 89 -22.13 2.70 -2.87
N LEU A 90 -22.28 3.45 -3.97
CA LEU A 90 -21.14 4.01 -4.71
C LEU A 90 -20.35 5.02 -3.87
N LEU A 91 -21.04 5.87 -3.11
CA LEU A 91 -20.40 6.85 -2.23
C LEU A 91 -19.63 6.16 -1.09
N ILE A 92 -20.20 5.14 -0.47
CA ILE A 92 -19.51 4.33 0.56
C ILE A 92 -18.25 3.71 -0.03
N LYS A 93 -18.37 3.03 -1.18
CA LYS A 93 -17.23 2.38 -1.83
C LYS A 93 -16.14 3.36 -2.25
N MET A 94 -16.52 4.57 -2.68
CA MET A 94 -15.57 5.63 -3.01
C MET A 94 -14.88 6.16 -1.74
N ALA A 95 -15.61 6.36 -0.65
CA ALA A 95 -15.05 6.76 0.63
C ALA A 95 -14.05 5.71 1.16
N GLU A 96 -14.43 4.43 1.17
CA GLU A 96 -13.56 3.32 1.52
C GLU A 96 -12.30 3.32 0.65
N THR A 97 -12.47 3.42 -0.67
CA THR A 97 -11.35 3.43 -1.62
C THR A 97 -10.42 4.61 -1.36
N ARG A 98 -10.91 5.78 -0.94
CA ARG A 98 -10.12 6.99 -0.59
C ARG A 98 -9.52 6.94 0.82
N SER A 99 -10.12 6.18 1.74
CA SER A 99 -9.63 6.00 3.11
C SER A 99 -8.61 4.87 3.24
N THR A 100 -8.53 3.94 2.27
CA THR A 100 -7.49 2.90 2.26
C THR A 100 -6.10 3.53 2.38
N PRO A 101 -5.31 3.15 3.40
CA PRO A 101 -3.95 3.66 3.55
C PRO A 101 -3.14 3.27 2.32
N MET A 102 -2.58 4.28 1.64
CA MET A 102 -1.52 4.02 0.67
C MET A 102 -0.21 3.88 1.43
N PRO A 103 0.75 3.07 0.93
CA PRO A 103 2.12 3.19 1.38
C PRO A 103 2.50 4.66 1.35
N ALA A 104 3.13 5.15 2.42
CA ALA A 104 3.62 6.52 2.47
C ALA A 104 4.36 6.83 1.16
N GLU A 105 4.20 8.05 0.65
CA GLU A 105 4.98 8.49 -0.50
C GLU A 105 6.45 8.32 -0.17
N ILE A 106 7.04 7.25 -0.70
CA ILE A 106 8.47 7.15 -0.76
C ILE A 106 8.83 8.13 -1.87
N GLU A 107 9.12 9.37 -1.47
CA GLU A 107 9.78 10.33 -2.34
C GLU A 107 10.92 9.64 -3.07
N TYR A 108 11.13 10.02 -4.32
CA TYR A 108 12.16 9.44 -5.15
C TYR A 108 13.50 9.47 -4.41
N LEU A 109 13.93 8.31 -3.91
CA LEU A 109 15.27 8.18 -3.36
C LEU A 109 16.26 8.06 -4.52
N LYS A 110 17.26 8.94 -4.52
CA LYS A 110 18.43 8.82 -5.38
C LYS A 110 19.21 7.56 -5.00
N PRO A 111 19.93 6.92 -5.94
CA PRO A 111 20.79 5.77 -5.63
C PRO A 111 21.75 6.01 -4.46
N SER A 112 22.25 7.24 -4.30
CA SER A 112 23.08 7.65 -3.16
C SER A 112 22.36 7.60 -1.81
N GLN A 113 21.06 7.90 -1.76
CA GLN A 113 20.26 7.80 -0.54
C GLN A 113 19.95 6.34 -0.19
N VAL A 114 19.80 5.48 -1.20
CA VAL A 114 19.65 4.03 -0.99
C VAL A 114 20.93 3.42 -0.41
N ASP A 115 22.10 3.86 -0.88
CA ASP A 115 23.39 3.44 -0.34
C ASP A 115 23.58 3.91 1.12
N LEU A 116 23.24 5.18 1.41
CA LEU A 116 23.24 5.71 2.78
C LEU A 116 22.29 4.93 3.70
N PHE A 117 21.10 4.59 3.21
CA PHE A 117 20.13 3.76 3.93
C PHE A 117 20.71 2.38 4.24
N GLY A 118 21.28 1.69 3.24
CA GLY A 118 21.91 0.38 3.42
C GLY A 118 23.05 0.41 4.44
N LYS A 119 23.90 1.43 4.38
CA LYS A 119 24.99 1.65 5.35
C LYS A 119 24.47 1.91 6.76
N ALA A 120 23.47 2.77 6.90
CA ALA A 120 22.86 3.07 8.20
C ALA A 120 22.21 1.82 8.80
N LEU A 121 21.48 1.05 8.00
CA LEU A 121 20.80 -0.15 8.43
C LEU A 121 21.77 -1.27 8.84
N ARG A 122 22.84 -1.47 8.05
CA ARG A 122 23.94 -2.39 8.42
C ARG A 122 24.60 -1.98 9.73
N SER A 123 24.91 -0.70 9.89
CA SER A 123 25.52 -0.17 11.12
C SER A 123 24.64 -0.40 12.35
N LYS A 124 23.32 -0.16 12.23
CA LYS A 124 22.37 -0.41 13.33
C LYS A 124 22.16 -1.88 13.63
N LEU A 125 22.19 -2.76 12.63
CA LEU A 125 22.05 -4.21 12.84
C LEU A 125 23.29 -4.83 13.49
N LEU A 126 24.48 -4.32 13.16
CA LEU A 126 25.75 -4.79 13.71
C LEU A 126 26.16 -4.05 15.00
N ALA A 127 25.34 -3.11 15.47
CA ALA A 127 25.56 -2.44 16.74
C ALA A 127 25.50 -3.44 17.90
N LYS A 128 26.26 -3.18 18.97
CA LYS A 128 26.33 -4.07 20.14
C LYS A 128 24.97 -4.28 20.85
N ASP A 129 23.97 -3.45 20.55
CA ASP A 129 22.62 -3.57 21.09
C ASP A 129 21.75 -4.49 20.24
N SER A 130 21.64 -5.76 20.68
CA SER A 130 20.82 -6.77 20.01
C SER A 130 19.32 -6.46 20.03
N SER A 131 18.84 -5.62 20.97
CA SER A 131 17.40 -5.32 21.09
C SER A 131 16.91 -4.43 19.95
N LEU A 132 17.70 -3.43 19.56
CA LEU A 132 17.45 -2.58 18.40
C LEU A 132 17.60 -3.38 17.10
N ALA A 133 18.63 -4.20 16.97
CA ALA A 133 18.80 -5.03 15.78
C ALA A 133 17.60 -5.98 15.55
N LYS A 134 17.10 -6.60 16.62
CA LYS A 134 15.91 -7.46 16.58
C LYS A 134 14.65 -6.70 16.20
N SER A 135 14.47 -5.47 16.68
CA SER A 135 13.30 -4.66 16.30
C SER A 135 13.32 -4.26 14.82
N TYR A 136 14.49 -3.89 14.27
CA TYR A 136 14.63 -3.60 12.84
C TYR A 136 14.41 -4.84 11.97
N ILE A 137 14.93 -6.01 12.36
CA ILE A 137 14.64 -7.28 11.66
C ILE A 137 13.14 -7.54 11.63
N ARG A 138 12.45 -7.36 12.75
CA ARG A 138 11.00 -7.63 12.85
C ARG A 138 10.16 -6.70 11.98
N ILE A 139 10.66 -5.51 11.66
CA ILE A 139 10.00 -4.57 10.74
C ILE A 139 10.25 -4.96 9.28
N LEU A 140 11.44 -5.47 8.96
CA LEU A 140 11.87 -5.72 7.60
C LEU A 140 11.53 -7.13 7.09
N LEU A 141 11.56 -8.11 7.98
CA LEU A 141 11.47 -9.53 7.66
C LEU A 141 10.19 -10.13 8.25
N ASP A 142 9.46 -10.84 7.40
CA ASP A 142 8.26 -11.58 7.79
C ASP A 142 8.63 -13.01 8.23
N GLU A 143 9.64 -13.61 7.60
CA GLU A 143 10.05 -14.99 7.85
C GLU A 143 11.56 -15.16 7.64
N VAL A 144 12.21 -15.87 8.56
CA VAL A 144 13.60 -16.33 8.40
C VAL A 144 13.59 -17.83 8.65
N LEU A 145 13.80 -18.60 7.58
CA LEU A 145 13.86 -20.05 7.63
C LEU A 145 15.32 -20.45 7.48
N VAL A 146 15.88 -21.04 8.54
CA VAL A 146 17.26 -21.53 8.57
C VAL A 146 17.21 -23.05 8.43
N GLU A 147 17.73 -23.55 7.31
CA GLU A 147 18.04 -24.95 7.08
C GLU A 147 19.53 -25.19 7.33
N ASP A 148 19.96 -26.46 7.38
CA ASP A 148 21.30 -26.88 7.84
C ASP A 148 22.45 -26.01 7.31
N ASP A 149 22.41 -25.62 6.02
CA ASP A 149 23.44 -24.79 5.39
C ASP A 149 22.89 -23.59 4.59
N THR A 150 21.58 -23.31 4.68
CA THR A 150 20.96 -22.19 3.94
C THR A 150 19.99 -21.40 4.80
N ALA A 151 19.90 -20.10 4.55
CA ALA A 151 18.91 -19.22 5.18
C ALA A 151 18.03 -18.60 4.09
N MET A 152 16.74 -18.93 4.11
CA MET A 152 15.73 -18.25 3.30
C MET A 152 15.12 -17.12 4.11
N ILE A 153 15.18 -15.91 3.56
CA ILE A 153 14.67 -14.70 4.20
C ILE A 153 13.54 -14.13 3.35
N LYS A 154 12.37 -13.96 3.95
CA LYS A 154 11.22 -13.27 3.36
C LYS A 154 10.93 -12.00 4.13
N GLY A 155 10.52 -10.97 3.41
CA GLY A 155 10.11 -9.70 3.98
C GLY A 155 9.11 -9.00 3.06
N SER A 156 8.48 -7.96 3.58
CA SER A 156 7.45 -7.23 2.86
C SER A 156 7.95 -5.87 2.37
N TYR A 157 7.46 -5.50 1.19
CA TYR A 157 7.66 -4.16 0.63
C TYR A 157 7.08 -3.06 1.54
N ALA A 158 6.00 -3.36 2.27
CA ALA A 158 5.42 -2.47 3.27
C ALA A 158 6.33 -2.29 4.49
N GLY A 159 6.92 -3.37 5.01
CA GLY A 159 7.89 -3.32 6.09
C GLY A 159 9.14 -2.52 5.73
N LEU A 160 9.63 -2.71 4.51
CA LEU A 160 10.75 -1.93 3.95
C LEU A 160 10.43 -0.44 3.82
N ALA A 161 9.25 -0.09 3.31
CA ALA A 161 8.78 1.31 3.26
C ALA A 161 8.68 1.95 4.65
N ASN A 162 8.18 1.21 5.64
CA ASN A 162 8.03 1.68 7.01
C ASN A 162 9.39 1.90 7.68
N ALA A 163 10.33 0.96 7.52
CA ALA A 163 11.69 1.09 8.03
C ALA A 163 12.37 2.36 7.49
N MET A 164 12.20 2.66 6.20
CA MET A 164 12.71 3.90 5.62
C MET A 164 12.10 5.15 6.25
N HIS A 165 10.78 5.16 6.47
CA HIS A 165 10.10 6.29 7.10
C HIS A 165 10.57 6.51 8.55
N GLN A 166 10.75 5.44 9.31
CA GLN A 166 11.26 5.52 10.69
C GLN A 166 12.72 5.96 10.75
N MET A 167 13.50 5.64 9.72
CA MET A 167 14.92 5.98 9.68
C MET A 167 15.20 7.43 9.28
N LYS A 168 14.17 8.23 8.88
CA LYS A 168 14.25 9.63 8.41
C LYS A 168 15.70 10.06 8.16
N ILE A 169 16.21 9.64 7.00
CA ILE A 169 17.48 10.12 6.48
C ILE A 169 17.23 11.60 6.18
N GLY A 170 17.59 12.45 7.13
CA GLY A 170 17.69 13.89 6.94
C GLY A 170 18.75 14.23 5.91
#